data_AF-A0A844EPJ2-F1
#
_entry.id   AF-A0A844EPJ2-F1
#
_cell.length_a   1.000
_cell.length_b   1.000
_cell.length_c   1.000
_cell.angle_alpha   90.00
_cell.angle_beta   90.00
_cell.angle_gamma   90.00
#
_symmetry.space_group_name_H-M   'P 1'
#
loop_
_entity.id
_entity.type
_entity.pdbx_description
1 polymer ?
#
loop_
_entity_poly.entity_id
_entity_poly.type
_entity_poly.pdbx_seq_one_letter_code
_entity_poly.pdbx_strand_id
1 'polypeptide(L)'
;EVGVMIPVGNKSLAFLQMIATVNEFGAEIYPKNGPYLVIPMKDGSFRRLKHVKIPERSFLRDGIDLGIFRINELVERDLSCIMNSELTAYELYEDVGRLIQQRIKDEIKLKVTPHNAPITIENKGKDDPLVDTGALHKSI
;
A
#
# COMPACT_ATOMS: atom_id res chain seq x y z
N GLU A 1 -0.20 18.64 7.25
CA GLU A 1 0.79 17.95 6.39
C GLU A 1 0.09 16.83 5.66
N VAL A 2 -0.24 17.07 4.40
CA VAL A 2 -0.90 16.09 3.54
C VAL A 2 0.21 15.24 2.91
N GLY A 3 0.16 13.92 3.09
CA GLY A 3 1.07 12.98 2.41
C GLY A 3 2.27 12.45 3.21
N VAL A 4 2.38 12.70 4.51
CA VAL A 4 3.38 12.03 5.36
C VAL A 4 2.78 10.72 5.88
N MET A 5 3.44 9.59 5.62
CA MET A 5 3.11 8.35 6.33
C MET A 5 3.33 8.57 7.81
N ILE A 6 2.23 8.61 8.57
CA ILE A 6 2.28 8.83 10.01
C ILE A 6 2.98 7.62 10.64
N PRO A 7 4.05 7.81 11.42
CA PRO A 7 4.71 6.71 12.09
C PRO A 7 3.75 6.06 13.09
N VAL A 8 3.37 4.81 12.82
CA VAL A 8 2.54 4.02 13.72
C VAL A 8 3.44 3.11 14.57
N GLY A 9 3.52 3.39 15.88
CA GLY A 9 4.26 2.59 16.86
C GLY A 9 5.78 2.87 16.91
N ASN A 10 6.55 1.94 17.49
CA ASN A 10 7.99 2.09 17.76
C ASN A 10 8.90 1.72 16.57
N LYS A 11 8.42 1.83 15.33
CA LYS A 11 9.20 1.46 14.13
C LYS A 11 9.83 2.69 13.50
N SER A 12 11.06 2.56 13.01
CA SER A 12 11.76 3.66 12.35
C SER A 12 11.13 4.00 10.99
N LEU A 13 11.31 5.24 10.54
CA LEU A 13 10.90 5.67 9.20
C LEU A 13 11.50 4.77 8.11
N ALA A 14 12.77 4.39 8.24
CA ALA A 14 13.44 3.48 7.31
C ALA A 14 12.75 2.10 7.24
N PHE A 15 12.22 1.62 8.36
CA PHE A 15 11.46 0.36 8.39
C PHE A 15 10.10 0.49 7.69
N LEU A 16 9.39 1.59 7.91
CA LEU A 16 8.11 1.86 7.22
C LEU A 16 8.31 2.06 5.72
N GLN A 17 9.37 2.78 5.34
CA GLN A 17 9.75 2.97 3.95
C GLN A 17 10.08 1.62 3.28
N MET A 18 10.83 0.75 3.95
CA MET A 18 11.11 -0.60 3.45
C MET A 18 9.81 -1.39 3.20
N ILE A 19 8.85 -1.36 4.13
CA ILE A 19 7.55 -2.03 3.93
C ILE A 19 6.81 -1.46 2.73
N ALA A 20 6.75 -0.13 2.60
CA ALA A 20 6.10 0.51 1.46
C ALA A 20 6.77 0.12 0.13
N THR A 21 8.10 0.11 0.07
CA THR A 21 8.84 -0.33 -1.12
C THR A 21 8.54 -1.78 -1.49
N VAL A 22 8.50 -2.69 -0.50
CA VAL A 22 8.18 -4.10 -0.75
C VAL A 22 6.76 -4.27 -1.29
N ASN A 23 5.79 -3.50 -0.77
CA ASN A 23 4.45 -3.53 -1.36
C ASN A 23 4.44 -2.92 -2.76
N GLU A 24 5.12 -1.81 -3.01
CA GLU A 24 5.09 -1.15 -4.32
C GLU A 24 5.77 -1.92 -5.45
N PHE A 25 6.80 -2.70 -5.16
CA PHE A 25 7.65 -3.32 -6.19
C PHE A 25 7.89 -4.82 -5.98
N GLY A 26 7.33 -5.39 -4.91
CA GLY A 26 7.62 -6.75 -4.51
C GLY A 26 9.02 -6.91 -3.90
N ALA A 27 9.39 -8.14 -3.59
CA ALA A 27 10.73 -8.48 -3.13
C ALA A 27 11.04 -9.96 -3.36
N GLU A 28 12.33 -10.27 -3.49
CA GLU A 28 12.82 -11.64 -3.42
C GLU A 28 13.76 -11.78 -2.24
N ILE A 29 13.48 -12.78 -1.41
CA ILE A 29 14.24 -13.07 -0.20
C ILE A 29 15.03 -14.35 -0.42
N TYR A 30 16.34 -14.24 -0.24
CA TYR A 30 17.29 -15.32 -0.36
C TYR A 30 17.86 -15.68 1.02
N PRO A 31 18.24 -16.95 1.25
CA PRO A 31 18.91 -17.35 2.49
C PRO A 31 20.27 -16.65 2.59
N LYS A 32 20.53 -16.04 3.76
CA LYS A 32 21.83 -15.40 4.03
C LYS A 32 22.92 -16.42 4.34
N ASN A 33 22.57 -17.43 5.13
CA ASN A 33 23.48 -18.46 5.60
C ASN A 33 22.94 -19.83 5.22
N GLY A 34 23.64 -20.54 4.35
CA GLY A 34 23.25 -21.86 3.88
C GLY A 34 22.29 -21.86 2.68
N PRO A 35 21.88 -23.05 2.20
CA PRO A 35 21.20 -23.20 0.92
C PRO A 35 19.68 -22.99 0.96
N TYR A 36 19.06 -22.88 2.15
CA TYR A 36 17.60 -22.80 2.28
C TYR A 36 17.16 -21.80 3.35
N LEU A 37 16.04 -21.13 3.09
CA LEU A 37 15.19 -20.50 4.09
C LEU A 37 14.38 -21.59 4.80
N VAL A 38 14.34 -21.53 6.13
CA VAL A 38 13.60 -22.48 6.96
C VAL A 38 12.39 -21.76 7.54
N ILE A 39 11.20 -22.23 7.20
CA ILE A 39 9.94 -21.66 7.67
C ILE A 39 9.31 -22.65 8.66
N PRO A 40 9.00 -22.25 9.90
CA PRO A 40 8.29 -23.10 10.85
C PRO A 40 6.79 -23.17 10.49
N MET A 41 6.23 -24.38 10.53
CA MET A 41 4.81 -24.65 10.33
C MET A 41 4.08 -24.77 11.68
N LYS A 42 2.75 -24.68 11.68
CA LYS A 42 1.92 -24.81 12.90
C LYS A 42 1.97 -26.21 13.52
N ASP A 43 2.20 -27.24 12.72
CA ASP A 43 2.33 -28.64 13.16
C ASP A 43 3.70 -28.97 13.78
N GLY A 44 4.59 -27.98 13.92
CA GLY A 44 5.95 -28.14 14.43
C GLY A 44 6.96 -28.62 13.39
N SER A 45 6.53 -28.86 12.14
CA SER A 45 7.44 -29.18 11.04
C SER A 45 8.11 -27.93 10.45
N PHE A 46 9.10 -28.13 9.60
CA PHE A 46 9.82 -27.07 8.92
C PHE A 46 9.77 -27.23 7.40
N ARG A 47 9.39 -26.17 6.70
CA ARG A 47 9.48 -26.09 5.24
C ARG A 47 10.79 -25.43 4.82
N ARG A 48 11.50 -26.04 3.88
CA ARG A 48 12.75 -25.50 3.30
C ARG A 48 12.48 -24.93 1.92
N LEU A 49 12.82 -23.66 1.71
CA LEU A 49 12.66 -22.97 0.43
C LEU A 49 14.00 -22.41 -0.04
N LYS A 50 14.26 -22.45 -1.35
CA LYS A 50 15.48 -21.84 -1.92
C LYS A 50 15.42 -20.31 -1.89
N HIS A 51 14.25 -19.75 -2.14
CA HIS A 51 13.96 -18.33 -2.01
C HIS A 51 12.45 -18.15 -1.77
N VAL A 52 12.06 -16.96 -1.32
CA VAL A 52 10.66 -16.53 -1.20
C VAL A 52 10.45 -15.33 -2.10
N LYS A 53 9.41 -15.37 -2.93
CA LYS A 53 8.97 -14.21 -3.73
C LYS A 53 7.76 -13.57 -3.06
N ILE A 54 7.90 -12.30 -2.72
CA ILE A 54 6.80 -11.44 -2.29
C ILE A 54 6.36 -10.66 -3.53
N PRO A 55 5.13 -10.86 -4.01
CA PRO A 55 4.67 -10.14 -5.18
C PRO A 55 4.34 -8.69 -4.85
N GLU A 56 4.40 -7.82 -5.86
CA GLU A 56 4.01 -6.42 -5.75
C GLU A 56 2.49 -6.27 -5.54
N ARG A 57 2.14 -5.21 -4.82
CA ARG A 57 0.81 -4.71 -4.54
C ARG A 57 0.87 -3.18 -4.49
N SER A 58 1.05 -2.57 -5.65
CA SER A 58 1.26 -1.13 -5.92
C SER A 58 0.10 -0.18 -5.59
N PHE A 59 -0.41 -0.20 -4.36
CA PHE A 59 -1.58 0.60 -3.98
C PHE A 59 -1.35 2.12 -3.98
N LEU A 60 -0.11 2.60 -3.79
CA LEU A 60 0.21 4.03 -3.86
C LEU A 60 0.23 4.51 -5.31
N ARG A 61 0.89 3.75 -6.19
CA ARG A 61 1.04 4.12 -7.60
C ARG A 61 -0.28 3.98 -8.35
N ASP A 62 -0.94 2.84 -8.20
CA ASP A 62 -2.22 2.58 -8.85
C ASP A 62 -3.30 3.59 -8.38
N GLY A 63 -3.20 4.07 -7.13
CA GLY A 63 -4.09 5.09 -6.58
C GLY A 63 -4.06 6.40 -7.38
N ILE A 64 -2.89 6.73 -7.95
CA ILE A 64 -2.70 7.90 -8.81
C ILE A 64 -2.93 7.52 -10.27
N ASP A 65 -2.26 6.49 -10.77
CA ASP A 65 -2.24 6.13 -12.20
C ASP A 65 -3.65 5.79 -12.71
N LEU A 66 -4.41 4.98 -11.97
CA LEU A 66 -5.79 4.65 -12.32
C LEU A 66 -6.74 5.82 -12.03
N GLY A 67 -6.31 6.79 -11.23
CA GLY A 67 -7.09 7.93 -10.75
C GLY A 67 -6.87 9.23 -11.50
N ILE A 68 -5.92 9.26 -12.42
CA ILE A 68 -5.45 10.48 -13.05
C ILE A 68 -6.57 11.22 -13.78
N PHE A 69 -7.50 10.50 -14.41
CA PHE A 69 -8.65 11.10 -15.07
C PHE A 69 -9.51 11.88 -14.08
N ARG A 70 -9.83 11.30 -12.92
CA ARG A 70 -10.65 11.96 -11.91
C ARG A 70 -9.93 13.13 -11.24
N ILE A 71 -8.61 13.03 -11.10
CA ILE A 71 -7.77 14.12 -10.59
C ILE A 71 -7.78 15.30 -11.58
N ASN A 72 -7.65 15.03 -12.88
CA ASN A 72 -7.71 16.07 -13.91
C ASN A 72 -9.09 16.75 -13.95
N GLU A 73 -10.19 15.98 -13.92
CA GLU A 73 -11.55 16.54 -13.85
C GLU A 73 -11.73 17.48 -12.65
N LEU A 74 -11.21 17.08 -11.47
CA LEU A 74 -11.25 17.90 -10.27
C LEU A 74 -10.48 19.21 -10.46
N VAL A 75 -9.26 19.11 -10.99
CA VAL A 75 -8.39 20.28 -11.22
C VAL A 75 -9.01 21.25 -12.23
N GLU A 76 -9.54 20.75 -13.35
CA GLU A 76 -10.17 21.60 -14.37
C GLU A 76 -11.40 22.33 -13.83
N ARG A 77 -12.24 21.61 -13.07
CA ARG A 77 -13.41 22.19 -12.39
C ARG A 77 -13.00 23.29 -11.41
N ASP A 78 -12.06 22.99 -10.52
CA ASP A 78 -11.69 23.88 -9.43
C ASP A 78 -10.89 25.08 -9.92
N LEU A 79 -10.09 24.92 -10.99
CA LEU A 79 -9.42 26.03 -11.65
C LEU A 79 -10.43 27.03 -12.21
N SER A 80 -11.55 26.55 -12.77
CA SER A 80 -12.64 27.41 -13.23
C SER A 80 -13.29 28.18 -12.07
N CYS A 81 -13.48 27.53 -10.91
CA CYS A 81 -13.95 28.20 -9.69
C CYS A 81 -12.96 29.25 -9.16
N ILE A 82 -11.65 29.00 -9.25
CA ILE A 82 -10.62 29.99 -8.89
C ILE A 82 -10.71 31.23 -9.78
N MET A 83 -10.88 31.05 -11.09
CA MET A 83 -11.04 32.17 -12.02
C MET A 83 -12.29 33.02 -11.72
N ASN A 84 -13.33 32.39 -11.16
CA ASN A 84 -14.55 33.06 -10.71
C ASN A 84 -14.46 33.61 -9.27
N SER A 85 -13.30 33.51 -8.61
CA SER A 85 -13.10 33.90 -7.19
C SER A 85 -13.99 33.15 -6.19
N GLU A 86 -14.43 31.94 -6.54
CA GLU A 86 -15.28 31.07 -5.70
C GLU A 86 -14.47 30.10 -4.83
N LEU A 87 -13.21 29.86 -5.21
CA LEU A 87 -12.31 28.90 -4.59
C LEU A 87 -10.88 29.45 -4.62
N THR A 88 -10.06 29.07 -3.65
CA THR A 88 -8.64 29.47 -3.60
C THR A 88 -7.74 28.36 -4.12
N ALA A 89 -6.55 28.71 -4.63
CA ALA A 89 -5.55 27.72 -5.00
C ALA A 89 -5.19 26.75 -3.85
N TYR A 90 -5.27 27.20 -2.60
CA TYR A 90 -5.05 26.35 -1.44
C TYR A 90 -6.13 25.28 -1.29
N GLU A 91 -7.41 25.65 -1.46
CA GLU A 91 -8.54 24.71 -1.39
C GLU A 91 -8.48 23.68 -2.52
N LEU A 92 -8.07 24.07 -3.72
CA LEU A 92 -7.79 23.14 -4.83
C LEU A 92 -6.77 22.08 -4.41
N TYR A 93 -5.63 22.51 -3.82
CA TYR A 93 -4.60 21.56 -3.38
C TYR A 93 -5.11 20.61 -2.28
N GLU A 94 -5.91 21.11 -1.34
CA GLU A 94 -6.57 20.28 -0.32
C GLU A 94 -7.52 19.26 -0.96
N ASP A 95 -8.32 19.66 -1.95
CA ASP A 95 -9.24 18.76 -2.66
C ASP A 95 -8.52 17.68 -3.46
N VAL A 96 -7.43 18.03 -4.15
CA VAL A 96 -6.57 17.06 -4.84
C VAL A 96 -5.96 16.08 -3.83
N GLY A 97 -5.45 16.58 -2.70
CA GLY A 97 -4.89 15.75 -1.64
C GLY A 97 -5.92 14.77 -1.05
N ARG A 98 -7.13 15.25 -0.76
CA ARG A 98 -8.26 14.42 -0.29
C ARG A 98 -8.63 13.35 -1.31
N LEU A 99 -8.70 13.69 -2.60
CA LEU A 99 -9.00 12.73 -3.65
C LEU A 99 -7.92 11.65 -3.74
N ILE A 100 -6.65 12.02 -3.77
CA ILE A 100 -5.54 11.05 -3.83
C ILE A 100 -5.57 10.12 -2.60
N GLN A 101 -5.77 10.68 -1.40
CA GLN A 101 -5.90 9.90 -0.17
C GLN A 101 -7.04 8.87 -0.25
N GLN A 102 -8.21 9.28 -0.76
CA GLN A 102 -9.34 8.40 -0.96
C GLN A 102 -9.04 7.29 -1.98
N ARG A 103 -8.39 7.65 -3.11
CA ARG A 103 -8.01 6.68 -4.15
C ARG A 103 -7.04 5.63 -3.64
N ILE A 104 -6.02 6.04 -2.88
CA ILE A 104 -5.07 5.11 -2.23
C ILE A 104 -5.82 4.15 -1.28
N LYS A 105 -6.76 4.66 -0.49
CA LYS A 105 -7.62 3.86 0.40
C LYS A 105 -8.48 2.84 -0.35
N ASP A 106 -8.98 3.22 -1.52
CA ASP A 106 -9.78 2.35 -2.37
C ASP A 106 -8.90 1.25 -3.00
N GLU A 107 -7.72 1.59 -3.51
CA GLU A 107 -6.76 0.61 -4.03
C GLU A 107 -6.32 -0.41 -2.99
N ILE A 108 -6.11 -0.01 -1.72
CA ILE A 108 -5.83 -0.94 -0.62
C ILE A 108 -6.91 -2.03 -0.51
N LYS A 109 -8.18 -1.70 -0.76
CA LYS A 109 -9.29 -2.67 -0.70
C LYS A 109 -9.42 -3.48 -1.98
N LEU A 110 -9.22 -2.85 -3.13
CA LEU A 110 -9.41 -3.48 -4.45
C LEU A 110 -8.31 -4.47 -4.79
N LYS A 111 -7.09 -4.26 -4.27
CA LYS A 111 -5.90 -5.03 -4.65
C LYS A 111 -5.80 -6.37 -3.89
N VAL A 112 -6.74 -7.26 -4.19
CA VAL A 112 -6.80 -8.64 -3.69
C VAL A 112 -5.86 -9.58 -4.44
N THR A 113 -5.50 -9.22 -5.68
CA THR A 113 -4.55 -9.95 -6.52
C THR A 113 -3.22 -9.19 -6.58
N PRO A 114 -2.07 -9.88 -6.42
CA PRO A 114 -1.93 -11.31 -6.16
C PRO A 114 -2.24 -11.72 -4.71
N HIS A 115 -2.88 -12.88 -4.59
CA HIS A 115 -3.27 -13.53 -3.34
C HIS A 115 -2.11 -13.75 -2.36
N ASN A 116 -2.44 -13.98 -1.10
CA ASN A 116 -1.43 -14.40 -0.12
C ASN A 116 -0.88 -15.80 -0.46
N ALA A 117 0.36 -16.07 -0.07
CA ALA A 117 0.89 -17.42 -0.17
C ALA A 117 0.05 -18.38 0.70
N PRO A 118 -0.14 -19.66 0.30
CA PRO A 118 -1.00 -20.60 1.04
C PRO A 118 -0.67 -20.70 2.53
N ILE A 119 0.63 -20.70 2.86
CA ILE A 119 1.10 -20.68 4.25
C ILE A 119 0.71 -19.41 5.01
N THR A 120 0.72 -18.26 4.35
CA THR A 120 0.30 -17.00 4.95
C THR A 120 -1.20 -17.01 5.21
N ILE A 121 -1.99 -17.56 4.27
CA ILE A 121 -3.44 -17.74 4.44
C ILE A 121 -3.72 -18.67 5.63
N GLU A 122 -3.03 -19.81 5.72
CA GLU A 122 -3.16 -20.74 6.83
C GLU A 122 -2.82 -20.09 8.19
N ASN A 123 -1.78 -19.26 8.22
CA ASN A 123 -1.37 -18.55 9.42
C ASN A 123 -2.34 -17.44 9.82
N LYS A 124 -2.80 -16.64 8.84
CA LYS A 124 -3.65 -15.46 9.01
C LYS A 124 -5.14 -15.80 9.16
N GLY A 125 -5.58 -16.91 8.58
CA GLY A 125 -6.98 -17.33 8.51
C GLY A 125 -7.80 -16.66 7.42
N LYS A 126 -7.19 -15.82 6.56
CA LYS A 126 -7.88 -15.12 5.45
C LYS A 126 -6.92 -14.77 4.32
N ASP A 127 -7.49 -14.52 3.15
CA ASP A 127 -6.78 -14.21 1.91
C ASP A 127 -6.97 -12.76 1.47
N ASP A 128 -6.77 -11.83 2.41
CA ASP A 128 -6.81 -10.39 2.17
C ASP A 128 -5.39 -9.82 2.31
N PRO A 129 -4.66 -9.55 1.21
CA PRO A 129 -3.23 -9.24 1.33
C PRO A 129 -2.92 -7.89 1.99
N LEU A 130 -3.63 -6.82 1.61
CA LEU A 130 -3.42 -5.47 2.17
C LEU A 130 -4.36 -5.15 3.33
N VAL A 131 -5.42 -5.94 3.54
CA VAL A 131 -6.43 -5.71 4.58
C VAL A 131 -6.34 -6.78 5.65
N ASP A 132 -5.59 -6.50 6.72
CA ASP A 132 -5.59 -7.35 7.92
C ASP A 132 -6.48 -6.80 9.03
N THR A 133 -5.95 -5.91 9.86
CA THR A 133 -6.68 -5.25 10.95
C THR A 133 -7.34 -3.93 10.49
N GLY A 134 -7.10 -3.53 9.25
CA GLY A 134 -7.43 -2.21 8.72
C GLY A 134 -6.46 -1.10 9.16
N ALA A 135 -5.39 -1.41 9.89
CA ALA A 135 -4.41 -0.42 10.34
C ALA A 135 -3.77 0.36 9.18
N LEU A 136 -3.42 -0.33 8.08
CA LEU A 136 -2.87 0.30 6.88
C LEU A 136 -3.84 1.32 6.26
N HIS A 137 -5.11 0.95 6.13
CA HIS A 137 -6.12 1.87 5.60
C HIS A 137 -6.33 3.10 6.51
N LYS A 138 -6.17 2.94 7.83
CA LYS A 138 -6.31 4.03 8.82
C LYS A 138 -5.07 4.92 8.93
N SER A 139 -3.90 4.45 8.48
CA SER A 139 -2.65 5.23 8.52
C SER A 139 -2.48 6.17 7.32
N ILE A 140 -3.34 6.04 6.32
CA ILE A 140 -3.46 6.92 5.17
C ILE A 140 -4.56 7.95 5.47
#